data_AF-A0A3A6NPA9-F1
#
_entry.id   AF-A0A3A6NPA9-F1
#
_cell.length_a   1.000
_cell.length_b   1.000
_cell.length_c   1.000
_cell.angle_alpha   90.00
_cell.angle_beta   90.00
_cell.angle_gamma   90.00
#
_symmetry.space_group_name_H-M   'P 1'
#
loop_
_entity.id
_entity.type
_entity.pdbx_description
1 polymer ?
#
loop_
_entity_poly.entity_id
_entity_poly.type
_entity_poly.pdbx_seq_one_letter_code
_entity_poly.pdbx_strand_id
1 'polypeptide(L)'
;MPLFFRNLLPPALSAGNLSLLANSCKEGADPVDDDIIKNIRLIERLKYGILQWMAHLFRALYNGPEKLIQDSLSSLILYCYLLGNRVGVSFSHLDQGINDKARAYLKEQDNQEHGIPPEEVLLFLRYRETHKN
;
A
#
# COMPACT_ATOMS: atom_id res chain seq x y z
N MET A 1 -12.47 20.51 5.31
CA MET A 1 -11.48 19.52 4.82
C MET A 1 -12.24 18.45 4.04
N PRO A 2 -11.85 18.14 2.79
CA PRO A 2 -12.79 18.24 1.68
C PRO A 2 -13.63 16.99 1.36
N LEU A 3 -14.83 17.32 0.90
CA LEU A 3 -15.97 16.54 0.43
C LEU A 3 -15.72 15.69 -0.85
N PHE A 4 -14.64 14.91 -0.96
CA PHE A 4 -14.31 14.21 -2.22
C PHE A 4 -15.02 12.86 -2.46
N PHE A 5 -15.90 12.40 -1.55
CA PHE A 5 -16.47 11.05 -1.62
C PHE A 5 -17.97 10.95 -1.93
N ARG A 6 -18.65 12.04 -2.31
CA ARG A 6 -20.13 12.02 -2.41
C ARG A 6 -20.71 11.81 -3.82
N ASN A 7 -19.89 11.74 -4.88
CA ASN A 7 -20.40 11.68 -6.27
C ASN A 7 -19.85 10.52 -7.09
N LEU A 8 -19.90 9.29 -6.56
CA LEU A 8 -19.78 8.10 -7.41
C LEU A 8 -20.91 7.10 -7.13
N LEU A 9 -22.14 7.57 -7.34
CA LEU A 9 -23.30 6.72 -7.57
C LEU A 9 -24.19 7.45 -8.60
N PRO A 10 -24.53 6.84 -9.75
CA PRO A 10 -25.47 7.47 -10.66
C PRO A 10 -26.86 7.52 -10.02
N PRO A 11 -27.57 8.66 -10.06
CA PRO A 11 -28.99 8.70 -9.69
C PRO A 11 -29.78 7.88 -10.70
N ALA A 12 -30.65 7.02 -10.18
CA ALA A 12 -31.50 6.14 -10.95
C ALA A 12 -32.30 6.89 -12.03
N LEU A 13 -32.18 6.35 -13.24
CA LEU A 13 -33.12 6.35 -14.36
C LEU A 13 -34.53 6.88 -14.02
N SER A 14 -34.91 7.99 -14.65
CA SER A 14 -36.31 8.35 -14.84
C SER A 14 -36.97 7.32 -15.75
N ALA A 15 -38.05 6.73 -15.28
CA ALA A 15 -38.81 5.69 -15.94
C ALA A 15 -39.55 6.24 -17.17
N GLY A 16 -39.05 5.92 -18.37
CA GLY A 16 -39.76 6.18 -19.62
C GLY A 16 -38.85 5.90 -20.82
N ASN A 17 -39.05 4.75 -21.46
CA ASN A 17 -38.44 4.31 -22.73
C ASN A 17 -37.06 3.60 -22.70
N LEU A 18 -36.84 2.68 -21.75
CA LEU A 18 -35.63 1.84 -21.73
C LEU A 18 -35.70 0.52 -22.54
N SER A 19 -36.84 0.14 -23.13
CA SER A 19 -36.94 -1.14 -23.85
C SER A 19 -36.42 -1.10 -25.30
N LEU A 20 -36.23 0.10 -25.89
CA LEU A 20 -35.86 0.25 -27.30
C LEU A 20 -34.39 0.64 -27.54
N LEU A 21 -33.63 0.98 -26.48
CA LEU A 21 -32.17 1.19 -26.55
C LEU A 21 -31.36 0.03 -25.95
N ALA A 22 -32.02 -0.99 -25.39
CA ALA A 22 -31.35 -2.16 -24.82
C ALA A 22 -30.92 -3.20 -25.86
N ASN A 23 -31.36 -3.08 -27.12
CA ASN A 23 -31.16 -4.10 -28.16
C ASN A 23 -30.13 -3.75 -29.25
N SER A 24 -29.37 -2.65 -29.13
CA SER A 24 -28.30 -2.32 -30.10
C SER A 24 -26.90 -2.13 -29.50
N CYS A 25 -26.72 -2.32 -28.19
CA CYS A 25 -25.39 -2.28 -27.55
C CYS A 25 -24.91 -3.68 -27.12
N LYS A 26 -25.20 -4.71 -27.93
CA LYS A 26 -24.69 -6.07 -27.76
C LYS A 26 -23.73 -6.44 -28.89
N GLU A 27 -22.73 -5.61 -29.15
CA GLU A 27 -21.63 -5.99 -30.04
C GLU A 27 -20.41 -5.14 -29.71
N GLY A 28 -19.39 -5.77 -29.13
CA GLY A 28 -18.02 -5.23 -29.10
C GLY A 28 -17.47 -4.70 -27.77
N ALA A 29 -17.82 -5.28 -26.61
CA ALA A 29 -17.01 -5.11 -25.41
C ALA A 29 -16.24 -6.41 -25.16
N ASP A 30 -14.98 -6.45 -25.61
CA ASP A 30 -14.03 -7.46 -25.16
C ASP A 30 -14.04 -7.46 -23.61
N PRO A 31 -14.10 -8.63 -22.95
CA PRO A 31 -14.02 -8.68 -21.51
C PRO A 31 -12.60 -8.24 -21.14
N VAL A 32 -12.40 -6.96 -20.88
CA VAL A 32 -11.23 -6.52 -20.11
C VAL A 32 -11.30 -7.33 -18.83
N ASP A 33 -10.39 -8.30 -18.74
CA ASP A 33 -10.45 -9.43 -17.83
C ASP A 33 -10.84 -8.94 -16.42
N ASP A 34 -11.96 -9.41 -15.88
CA ASP A 34 -12.50 -8.95 -14.60
C ASP A 34 -11.44 -9.03 -13.48
N ASP A 35 -10.49 -9.95 -13.63
CA ASP A 35 -9.36 -10.14 -12.73
C ASP A 35 -8.30 -9.04 -12.82
N ILE A 36 -8.08 -8.46 -14.02
CA ILE A 36 -7.24 -7.27 -14.19
C ILE A 36 -7.87 -6.08 -13.47
N ILE A 37 -9.18 -5.87 -13.63
CA ILE A 37 -9.92 -4.78 -12.97
C ILE A 37 -9.88 -4.95 -11.45
N LYS A 38 -10.09 -6.17 -10.93
CA LYS A 38 -9.97 -6.47 -9.50
C LYS A 38 -8.55 -6.20 -8.98
N ASN A 39 -7.52 -6.56 -9.73
CA ASN A 39 -6.14 -6.34 -9.32
C ASN A 39 -5.80 -4.85 -9.24
N ILE A 40 -6.22 -4.05 -10.23
CA ILE A 40 -6.05 -2.59 -10.22
C ILE A 40 -6.74 -1.97 -9.00
N ARG A 41 -8.01 -2.32 -8.76
CA ARG A 41 -8.76 -1.82 -7.58
C ARG A 41 -8.10 -2.20 -6.26
N LEU A 42 -7.50 -3.38 -6.18
CA LEU A 42 -6.78 -3.80 -4.98
C LEU A 42 -5.50 -3.00 -4.79
N ILE A 43 -4.72 -2.77 -5.85
CA ILE A 43 -3.52 -1.92 -5.81
C ILE A 43 -3.88 -0.51 -5.34
N GLU A 44 -4.96 0.08 -5.89
CA GLU A 44 -5.45 1.39 -5.47
C GLU A 44 -5.83 1.43 -3.99
N ARG A 45 -6.52 0.40 -3.51
CA ARG A 45 -6.88 0.27 -2.08
C ARG A 45 -5.65 0.16 -1.20
N LEU A 46 -4.64 -0.62 -1.61
CA LEU A 46 -3.39 -0.78 -0.86
C LEU A 46 -2.62 0.54 -0.78
N LYS A 47 -2.54 1.30 -1.88
CA LYS A 47 -1.94 2.64 -1.90
C LYS A 47 -2.64 3.59 -0.93
N TYR A 48 -3.98 3.62 -0.97
CA TYR A 48 -4.76 4.44 -0.04
C TYR A 48 -4.52 4.03 1.42
N GLY A 49 -4.50 2.73 1.71
CA GLY A 49 -4.26 2.24 3.06
C GLY A 49 -2.89 2.61 3.60
N ILE A 50 -1.83 2.63 2.78
CA ILE A 50 -0.50 3.11 3.21
C ILE A 50 -0.60 4.57 3.70
N LEU A 51 -1.27 5.44 2.95
CA LEU A 51 -1.46 6.84 3.35
C LEU A 51 -2.29 6.98 4.63
N GLN A 52 -3.35 6.16 4.78
CA GLN A 52 -4.15 6.14 6.00
C GLN A 52 -3.34 5.71 7.23
N TRP A 53 -2.59 4.61 7.13
CA TRP A 53 -1.79 4.09 8.24
C TRP A 53 -0.62 5.00 8.59
N MET A 54 -0.08 5.75 7.62
CA MET A 54 0.90 6.80 7.87
C MET A 54 0.29 7.95 8.69
N ALA A 55 -0.92 8.40 8.34
CA ALA A 55 -1.64 9.41 9.12
C ALA A 55 -1.96 8.91 10.54
N HIS A 56 -2.36 7.64 10.68
CA HIS A 56 -2.58 7.01 11.98
C HIS A 56 -1.30 6.93 12.82
N LEU A 57 -0.18 6.57 12.20
CA LEU A 57 1.12 6.55 12.87
C LEU A 57 1.49 7.92 13.43
N PHE A 58 1.38 8.99 12.63
CA PHE A 58 1.70 10.34 13.11
C PHE A 58 0.77 10.79 14.24
N ARG A 59 -0.51 10.43 14.18
CA ARG A 59 -1.44 10.68 15.28
C ARG A 59 -1.09 9.89 16.53
N ALA A 60 -0.69 8.63 16.39
CA ALA A 60 -0.27 7.78 17.50
C ALA A 60 1.03 8.29 18.14
N LEU A 61 1.99 8.77 17.35
CA LEU A 61 3.22 9.38 17.85
C LEU A 61 2.99 10.71 18.57
N TYR A 62 1.95 11.46 18.20
CA TYR A 62 1.67 12.75 18.83
C TYR A 62 1.23 12.62 20.31
N ASN A 63 0.32 11.68 20.63
CA ASN A 63 -0.23 11.50 21.99
C ASN A 63 -0.92 10.14 22.21
N GLY A 64 -0.62 9.14 21.38
CA GLY A 64 -1.22 7.80 21.47
C GLY A 64 -0.46 6.88 22.42
N PRO A 65 -1.12 5.87 23.00
CA PRO A 65 -0.41 4.81 23.72
C PRO A 65 0.45 3.97 22.75
N GLU A 66 1.51 3.36 23.27
CA GLU A 66 2.47 2.53 22.51
C GLU A 66 1.79 1.49 21.62
N LYS A 67 0.70 0.86 22.10
CA LYS A 67 -0.09 -0.10 21.33
C LYS A 67 -0.58 0.45 19.98
N LEU A 68 -0.96 1.72 19.91
CA LEU A 68 -1.40 2.35 18.64
C LEU A 68 -0.23 2.62 17.69
N ILE A 69 0.96 2.89 18.23
CA ILE A 69 2.18 3.05 17.45
C ILE A 69 2.53 1.69 16.82
N GLN A 70 2.56 0.62 17.61
CA GLN A 70 2.82 -0.74 17.14
C GLN A 70 1.79 -1.20 16.09
N ASP A 71 0.50 -0.94 16.32
CA ASP A 71 -0.57 -1.28 15.39
C ASP A 71 -0.42 -0.54 14.04
N SER A 72 -0.09 0.76 14.10
CA SER A 72 0.13 1.57 12.89
C SER A 72 1.38 1.12 12.11
N LEU A 73 2.48 0.84 12.81
CA LEU A 73 3.73 0.36 12.19
C LEU A 73 3.55 -1.03 11.55
N SER A 74 2.93 -1.97 12.27
CA SER A 74 2.68 -3.32 11.74
C SER A 74 1.74 -3.29 10.52
N SER A 75 0.72 -2.43 10.55
CA SER A 75 -0.17 -2.23 9.41
C SER A 75 0.55 -1.63 8.20
N LEU A 76 1.43 -0.64 8.39
CA LEU A 76 2.26 -0.10 7.30
C LEU A 76 3.12 -1.19 6.64
N ILE A 77 3.81 -1.99 7.47
CA ILE A 77 4.66 -3.08 6.99
C ILE A 77 3.83 -4.09 6.19
N LEU A 78 2.68 -4.53 6.73
CA LEU A 78 1.77 -5.46 6.06
C LEU A 78 1.31 -4.93 4.70
N TYR A 79 0.89 -3.67 4.62
CA TYR A 79 0.43 -3.07 3.37
C TYR A 79 1.55 -2.96 2.33
N CYS A 80 2.79 -2.68 2.75
CA CYS A 80 3.96 -2.70 1.85
C CYS A 80 4.21 -4.09 1.26
N TYR A 81 4.14 -5.16 2.07
CA TYR A 81 4.26 -6.54 1.58
C TYR A 81 3.16 -6.89 0.58
N LEU A 82 1.90 -6.61 0.93
CA LEU A 82 0.76 -6.91 0.07
C LEU A 82 0.83 -6.14 -1.25
N LEU A 83 1.24 -4.87 -1.21
CA LEU A 83 1.43 -4.07 -2.42
C LEU A 83 2.54 -4.64 -3.30
N GLY A 84 3.70 -4.95 -2.70
CA GLY A 84 4.83 -5.59 -3.38
C GLY A 84 4.38 -6.83 -4.15
N ASN A 85 3.69 -7.74 -3.48
CA ASN A 85 3.22 -8.99 -4.09
C ASN A 85 2.24 -8.76 -5.25
N ARG A 86 1.44 -7.69 -5.20
CA ARG A 86 0.49 -7.33 -6.26
C ARG A 86 1.14 -6.68 -7.48
N VAL A 87 2.32 -6.09 -7.31
CA VAL A 87 3.11 -5.50 -8.40
C VAL A 87 4.24 -6.40 -8.90
N GLY A 88 4.27 -7.67 -8.46
CA GLY A 88 5.25 -8.68 -8.92
C GLY A 88 6.50 -8.81 -8.06
N VAL A 89 6.55 -8.19 -6.88
CA VAL A 89 7.63 -8.36 -5.90
C VAL A 89 7.20 -9.36 -4.84
N SER A 90 7.75 -10.58 -4.88
CA SER A 90 7.44 -11.59 -3.85
C SER A 90 7.85 -11.10 -2.46
N PHE A 91 7.22 -11.65 -1.41
CA PHE A 91 7.57 -11.31 -0.02
C PHE A 91 9.06 -11.55 0.27
N SER A 92 9.61 -12.68 -0.19
CA SER A 92 11.03 -13.00 -0.02
C SER A 92 11.97 -12.02 -0.74
N HIS A 93 11.58 -11.55 -1.93
CA HIS A 93 12.36 -10.57 -2.68
C HIS A 93 12.31 -9.19 -2.01
N LEU A 94 11.15 -8.80 -1.47
CA LEU A 94 11.05 -7.57 -0.68
C LEU A 94 11.88 -7.67 0.60
N ASP A 95 11.82 -8.80 1.29
CA ASP A 95 12.64 -9.08 2.48
C ASP A 95 14.15 -8.95 2.18
N GLN A 96 14.59 -9.55 1.08
CA GLN A 96 15.97 -9.43 0.61
C GLN A 96 16.32 -7.98 0.29
N GLY A 97 15.48 -7.27 -0.45
CA GLY A 97 15.69 -5.86 -0.78
C GLY A 97 15.81 -4.96 0.45
N ILE A 98 15.09 -5.25 1.53
CA ILE A 98 15.24 -4.53 2.80
C ILE A 98 16.61 -4.81 3.44
N ASN A 99 17.11 -6.05 3.40
CA ASN A 99 18.46 -6.38 3.90
C ASN A 99 19.54 -5.70 3.07
N ASP A 100 19.40 -5.73 1.74
CA ASP A 100 20.37 -5.14 0.82
C ASP A 100 20.44 -3.62 1.01
N LYS A 101 19.28 -2.95 1.18
CA LYS A 101 19.21 -1.52 1.52
C LYS A 101 19.90 -1.21 2.84
N ALA A 102 19.69 -2.00 3.90
CA ALA A 102 20.34 -1.78 5.18
C ALA A 102 21.87 -1.95 5.08
N ARG A 103 22.35 -2.95 4.32
CA ARG A 103 23.80 -3.14 4.08
C ARG A 103 24.40 -2.04 3.20
N ALA A 104 23.68 -1.58 2.18
CA ALA A 104 24.10 -0.47 1.33
C ALA A 104 24.18 0.84 2.12
N TYR A 105 23.18 1.10 2.97
CA TYR A 105 23.13 2.26 3.84
C TYR A 105 24.40 2.39 4.70
N LEU A 106 24.89 1.29 5.27
CA LEU A 106 26.15 1.26 6.05
C LEU A 106 27.41 1.54 5.21
N LYS A 107 27.38 1.29 3.89
CA LYS A 107 28.52 1.56 3.01
C LYS A 107 28.57 3.02 2.54
N GLU A 108 27.43 3.70 2.54
CA GLU A 108 27.24 5.03 1.92
C GLU A 108 27.15 6.18 2.96
N GLN A 109 27.40 5.91 4.25
CA GLN A 109 27.11 6.86 5.34
C GLN A 109 27.89 8.18 5.29
N ASP A 110 29.06 8.23 4.66
CA ASP A 110 29.94 9.41 4.66
C ASP A 110 29.32 10.66 4.00
N ASN A 111 28.19 10.54 3.29
CA ASN A 111 27.55 11.63 2.54
C ASN A 111 26.15 12.03 3.05
N GLN A 112 25.77 11.70 4.28
CA GLN A 112 24.41 11.92 4.79
C GLN A 112 24.38 12.92 5.97
N GLU A 113 23.90 14.14 5.74
CA GLU A 113 23.78 15.21 6.75
C GLU A 113 22.78 14.87 7.88
N HIS A 114 21.77 14.05 7.58
CA HIS A 114 20.75 13.57 8.52
C HIS A 114 20.58 12.05 8.45
N GLY A 115 21.69 11.32 8.46
CA GLY A 115 21.68 9.86 8.42
C GLY A 115 21.10 9.22 9.69
N ILE A 116 20.38 8.11 9.51
CA ILE A 116 20.21 7.06 10.52
C ILE A 116 21.60 6.66 11.07
N PRO A 117 21.79 6.63 12.40
CA PRO A 117 23.04 6.19 13.00
C PRO A 117 23.40 4.73 12.64
N PRO A 118 24.68 4.40 12.37
CA PRO A 118 25.09 3.05 11.97
C PRO A 118 24.67 1.95 12.95
N GLU A 119 24.72 2.23 14.25
CA GLU A 119 24.35 1.31 15.33
C GLU A 119 22.90 0.83 15.24
N GLU A 120 21.98 1.72 14.83
CA GLU A 120 20.57 1.39 14.64
C GLU A 120 20.38 0.43 13.47
N VAL A 121 21.13 0.65 12.39
CA VAL A 121 21.09 -0.21 11.20
C VAL A 121 21.75 -1.56 11.45
N LEU A 122 22.83 -1.59 12.22
CA LEU A 122 23.48 -2.83 12.68
C LEU A 122 22.56 -3.63 13.61
N LEU A 123 21.86 -2.97 14.53
CA LEU A 123 20.86 -3.60 15.40
C LEU A 123 19.75 -4.26 14.56
N PHE A 124 19.24 -3.55 13.56
CA PHE A 124 18.26 -4.08 12.63
C PHE A 124 18.76 -5.32 11.86
N LEU A 125 19.97 -5.25 11.30
CA LEU A 125 20.57 -6.39 10.59
C LEU A 125 20.75 -7.60 11.52
N ARG A 126 21.24 -7.38 12.74
CA ARG A 126 21.38 -8.43 13.75
C ARG A 126 20.03 -9.08 14.09
N TYR A 127 19.00 -8.28 14.33
CA TYR A 127 17.65 -8.78 14.61
C TYR A 127 17.12 -9.65 13.46
N ARG A 128 17.37 -9.27 12.22
CA ARG A 128 16.92 -10.05 11.06
C ARG A 128 17.70 -11.34 10.87
N GLU A 129 18.99 -11.34 11.17
CA GLU A 129 19.84 -12.54 11.09
C GLU A 129 19.45 -13.58 12.15
N THR A 130 19.03 -13.16 13.34
CA THR A 130 18.60 -14.09 14.41
C THR A 130 17.23 -14.72 14.19
N HIS A 131 16.39 -14.14 13.32
CA HIS A 131 15.00 -14.59 13.11
C HIS A 131 14.74 -15.12 11.69
N LYS A 132 15.81 -15.35 10.93
CA LYS A 132 15.78 -15.97 9.61
C LYS A 132 15.93 -17.49 9.73
N ASN A 133 14.98 -18.15 10.42
CA ASN A 133 14.86 -19.61 10.49
C ASN A 133 13.39 -20.00 10.29
#